data_AF-A0A5C7S8G0-F1
#
_entry.id   AF-A0A5C7S8G0-F1
#
_cell.length_a   1.000
_cell.length_b   1.000
_cell.length_c   1.000
_cell.angle_alpha   90.00
_cell.angle_beta   90.00
_cell.angle_gamma   90.00
#
_symmetry.space_group_name_H-M   'P 1'
#
loop_
_entity.id
_entity.type
_entity.pdbx_description
1 polymer ?
#
loop_
_entity_poly.entity_id
_entity_poly.type
_entity_poly.pdbx_seq_one_letter_code
_entity_poly.pdbx_strand_id
1 'polypeptide(L)'
;MINNDYSRSSFNISTQSQLTSVSQPAATNANVGNAFLNNGLADSKEVTNGIMSLVQQLLNLLQKGANNNPKPDRAPTLKLSSEQEAGLKDLLGFGNESVSLKVLDKQRDKELSAGDVVVVSGGIRGGEIARHTLSQQDIDRLNGNASLPQDFLDNRAKWEAAASQAQSTAYIAQNSCFCPPDYTRPMRITESNGNIIDATYADTGETVPSYIRDGLLTMNERFDQLEEAYLSGADRVDVSYDAQLGYPSSVYIDRSFMMADEEISYSIKDLERASA
;
A
#
# COMPACT_ATOMS: atom_id res chain seq x y z
N MET A 1 30.26 -30.12 -4.77
CA MET A 1 30.14 -30.61 -3.38
C MET A 1 30.56 -29.49 -2.46
N ILE A 2 29.60 -28.69 -2.01
CA ILE A 2 29.79 -27.66 -0.99
C ILE A 2 28.55 -27.77 -0.10
N ASN A 3 28.73 -28.38 1.06
CA ASN A 3 27.75 -28.47 2.13
C ASN A 3 27.69 -27.10 2.82
N ASN A 4 26.49 -26.59 3.10
CA ASN A 4 26.32 -25.50 4.05
C ASN A 4 25.18 -25.86 5.02
N ASP A 5 25.55 -26.59 6.07
CA ASP A 5 24.72 -26.91 7.22
C ASP A 5 24.55 -25.66 8.09
N TYR A 6 23.35 -25.06 8.09
CA TYR A 6 22.97 -24.10 9.12
C TYR A 6 22.34 -24.82 10.31
N SER A 7 23.20 -25.22 11.26
CA SER A 7 22.79 -25.59 12.61
C SER A 7 22.40 -24.32 13.39
N ARG A 8 21.11 -24.20 13.75
CA ARG A 8 20.65 -23.21 14.75
C ARG A 8 20.73 -23.83 16.14
N SER A 9 21.69 -23.38 16.93
CA SER A 9 21.81 -23.67 18.35
C SER A 9 20.78 -22.86 19.16
N SER A 10 20.05 -23.59 19.99
CA SER A 10 19.11 -23.12 20.99
C SER A 10 19.85 -22.65 22.25
N PHE A 11 19.68 -21.38 22.62
CA PHE A 11 20.10 -20.87 23.92
C PHE A 11 18.89 -20.71 24.84
N ASN A 12 18.88 -21.58 25.86
CA ASN A 12 18.06 -21.48 27.07
C ASN A 12 18.61 -20.36 27.97
N ILE A 13 17.75 -19.46 28.42
CA ILE A 13 17.98 -18.72 29.67
C ILE A 13 16.71 -18.85 30.52
N SER A 14 16.90 -19.50 31.66
CA SER A 14 15.96 -19.60 32.78
C SER A 14 16.36 -18.56 33.83
N THR A 15 15.38 -17.92 34.47
CA THR A 15 15.43 -17.36 35.83
C THR A 15 14.07 -16.68 36.08
N GLN A 16 13.13 -17.42 36.67
CA GLN A 16 12.74 -17.38 38.08
C GLN A 16 12.07 -16.08 38.55
N SER A 17 10.77 -16.23 38.72
CA SER A 17 9.78 -15.43 39.45
C SER A 17 10.09 -15.27 40.94
N GLN A 18 9.81 -14.09 41.49
CA GLN A 18 9.29 -13.94 42.86
C GLN A 18 8.23 -12.82 42.91
N LEU A 19 7.01 -13.23 43.24
CA LEU A 19 5.86 -12.39 43.58
C LEU A 19 5.73 -12.38 45.10
N THR A 20 5.56 -11.22 45.71
CA THR A 20 5.16 -11.08 47.11
C THR A 20 3.70 -10.64 47.24
N SER A 21 2.98 -11.50 47.95
CA SER A 21 1.66 -11.45 48.58
C SER A 21 1.03 -10.10 48.95
N VAL A 22 -0.26 -9.95 48.65
CA VAL A 22 -1.30 -9.55 49.64
C VAL A 22 -2.58 -10.36 49.40
N SER A 23 -3.16 -10.81 50.51
CA SER A 23 -4.21 -11.81 50.73
C SER A 23 -5.66 -11.31 50.60
N GLN A 24 -6.58 -12.18 50.14
CA GLN A 24 -8.01 -12.20 50.51
C GLN A 24 -8.53 -13.67 50.57
N PRO A 25 -9.57 -13.95 51.38
CA PRO A 25 -9.74 -15.27 52.02
C PRO A 25 -10.66 -16.27 51.31
N ALA A 26 -10.26 -17.54 51.47
CA ALA A 26 -11.04 -18.77 51.67
C ALA A 26 -12.31 -19.04 50.83
N ALA A 27 -12.16 -19.84 49.78
CA ALA A 27 -13.20 -20.73 49.29
C ALA A 27 -13.03 -22.12 49.94
N THR A 28 -14.05 -22.59 50.66
CA THR A 28 -14.16 -23.97 51.12
C THR A 28 -14.66 -24.84 49.97
N ASN A 29 -13.81 -25.78 49.55
CA ASN A 29 -14.17 -26.91 48.69
C ASN A 29 -15.17 -27.83 49.38
N ALA A 30 -16.26 -28.17 48.68
CA ALA A 30 -17.03 -29.38 48.95
C ALA A 30 -17.48 -30.03 47.62
N ASN A 31 -16.74 -31.08 47.28
CA ASN A 31 -17.12 -32.28 46.53
C ASN A 31 -18.03 -32.19 45.29
N VAL A 32 -17.40 -32.49 44.16
CA VAL A 32 -18.00 -33.21 43.03
C VAL A 32 -18.60 -34.52 43.54
N GLY A 33 -19.92 -34.61 43.52
CA GLY A 33 -20.67 -35.84 43.71
C GLY A 33 -21.53 -36.12 42.49
N ASN A 34 -21.02 -36.95 41.58
CA ASN A 34 -21.87 -37.65 40.61
C ASN A 34 -22.75 -38.64 41.37
N ALA A 35 -24.00 -38.26 41.60
CA ALA A 35 -25.13 -39.12 41.92
C ALA A 35 -26.34 -38.34 41.38
N PHE A 36 -27.16 -38.82 40.45
CA PHE A 36 -27.84 -40.09 40.42
C PHE A 36 -28.10 -40.51 38.97
N LEU A 37 -27.59 -41.69 38.59
CA LEU A 37 -28.36 -42.59 37.74
C LEU A 37 -29.22 -43.44 38.67
N ASN A 38 -30.46 -43.72 38.25
CA ASN A 38 -31.51 -44.48 38.92
C ASN A 38 -32.22 -43.78 40.10
N ASN A 39 -33.18 -42.93 39.75
CA ASN A 39 -34.53 -43.11 40.27
C ASN A 39 -35.47 -43.35 39.09
N GLY A 40 -36.43 -44.25 39.27
CA GLY A 40 -37.21 -44.88 38.22
C GLY A 40 -37.90 -43.89 37.28
N LEU A 41 -38.19 -44.39 36.07
CA LEU A 41 -39.06 -43.78 35.07
C LEU A 41 -40.43 -43.49 35.70
N ALA A 42 -40.56 -42.32 36.31
CA ALA A 42 -41.82 -41.74 36.73
C ALA A 42 -42.20 -40.69 35.67
N ASP A 43 -43.20 -41.07 34.89
CA ASP A 43 -43.95 -40.27 33.92
C ASP A 43 -43.17 -39.65 32.74
N SER A 44 -43.28 -40.29 31.57
CA SER A 44 -42.75 -39.78 30.30
C SER A 44 -43.29 -38.41 29.92
N LYS A 45 -44.45 -38.00 30.47
CA LYS A 45 -45.02 -36.67 30.23
C LYS A 45 -44.19 -35.56 30.87
N GLU A 46 -43.64 -35.76 32.08
CA GLU A 46 -42.86 -34.72 32.76
C GLU A 46 -41.52 -34.47 32.08
N VAL A 47 -40.85 -35.54 31.64
CA VAL A 47 -39.61 -35.45 30.86
C VAL A 47 -39.86 -34.80 29.49
N THR A 48 -40.95 -35.19 28.81
CA THR A 48 -41.30 -34.61 27.50
C THR A 48 -41.69 -33.14 27.63
N ASN A 49 -42.40 -32.76 28.69
CA ASN A 49 -42.77 -31.37 28.97
C ASN A 49 -41.55 -30.52 29.35
N GLY A 50 -40.61 -31.08 30.12
CA GLY A 50 -39.34 -30.42 30.45
C GLY A 50 -38.49 -30.16 29.21
N ILE A 51 -38.39 -31.14 28.31
CA ILE A 51 -37.68 -31.00 27.03
C ILE A 51 -38.38 -29.97 26.14
N MET A 52 -39.71 -30.02 26.01
CA MET A 52 -40.48 -29.04 25.22
C MET A 52 -40.35 -27.62 25.77
N SER A 53 -40.31 -27.44 27.10
CA SER A 53 -40.06 -26.14 27.72
C SER A 53 -38.67 -25.60 27.38
N LEU A 54 -37.65 -26.46 27.41
CA LEU A 54 -36.28 -26.08 27.06
C LEU A 54 -36.16 -25.70 25.58
N VAL A 55 -36.78 -26.49 24.69
CA VAL A 55 -36.85 -26.22 23.25
C VAL A 55 -37.56 -24.89 22.98
N GLN A 56 -38.69 -24.62 23.65
CA GLN A 56 -39.42 -23.37 23.48
C GLN A 56 -38.63 -22.16 24.00
N GLN A 57 -37.89 -22.30 25.10
CA GLN A 57 -36.98 -21.27 25.60
C GLN A 57 -35.83 -20.99 24.63
N LEU A 58 -35.22 -22.04 24.05
CA LEU A 58 -34.20 -21.89 23.02
C LEU A 58 -34.75 -21.20 21.76
N LEU A 59 -35.94 -21.61 21.29
CA LEU A 59 -36.60 -20.98 20.14
C LEU A 59 -36.90 -19.50 20.39
N ASN A 60 -37.36 -19.14 21.59
CA ASN A 60 -37.61 -17.74 21.96
C ASN A 60 -36.31 -16.91 22.05
N LEU A 61 -35.19 -17.50 22.49
CA LEU A 61 -33.88 -16.85 22.50
C LEU A 61 -33.34 -16.65 21.07
N LEU A 62 -33.51 -17.64 20.19
CA LEU A 62 -33.14 -17.53 18.78
C LEU A 62 -34.00 -16.50 18.04
N GLN A 63 -35.31 -16.43 18.31
CA GLN A 63 -36.20 -15.44 17.72
C GLN A 63 -35.94 -14.02 18.25
N LYS A 64 -35.62 -13.86 19.55
CA LYS A 64 -35.20 -12.57 20.10
C LYS A 64 -33.85 -12.09 19.57
N GLY A 65 -32.91 -13.01 19.30
CA GLY A 65 -31.64 -12.71 18.65
C GLY A 65 -31.77 -12.36 17.16
N ALA A 66 -32.74 -12.96 16.47
CA ALA A 66 -33.01 -12.69 15.05
C ALA A 66 -33.79 -11.38 14.80
N ASN A 67 -34.69 -10.99 15.71
CA ASN A 67 -35.55 -9.83 15.52
C ASN A 67 -34.93 -8.50 16.00
N ASN A 68 -33.88 -8.54 16.82
CA ASN A 68 -33.28 -7.34 17.44
C ASN A 68 -31.86 -7.02 16.94
N ASN A 69 -31.31 -7.80 16.01
CA ASN A 69 -30.08 -7.44 15.31
C ASN A 69 -30.47 -6.89 13.94
N PRO A 70 -30.54 -5.56 13.74
CA PRO A 70 -30.64 -5.03 12.40
C PRO A 70 -29.45 -5.58 11.60
N LYS A 71 -29.74 -6.27 10.49
CA LYS A 71 -28.72 -6.76 9.55
C LYS A 71 -27.76 -5.59 9.29
N PRO A 72 -26.43 -5.78 9.39
CA PRO A 72 -25.48 -4.69 9.22
C PRO A 72 -25.79 -4.00 7.90
N ASP A 73 -26.02 -2.69 7.97
CA ASP A 73 -26.42 -1.85 6.85
C ASP A 73 -25.32 -1.92 5.78
N ARG A 74 -25.59 -2.65 4.71
CA ARG A 74 -24.63 -2.83 3.62
C ARG A 74 -24.75 -1.63 2.71
N ALA A 75 -23.63 -0.94 2.50
CA ALA A 75 -23.53 0.10 1.48
C ALA A 75 -24.11 -0.42 0.14
N PRO A 76 -25.01 0.35 -0.51
CA PRO A 76 -25.54 -0.02 -1.80
C PRO A 76 -24.41 -0.08 -2.84
N THR A 77 -24.71 -0.69 -3.99
CA THR A 77 -23.73 -0.84 -5.08
C THR A 77 -24.08 0.07 -6.22
N LEU A 78 -23.10 0.77 -6.76
CA LEU A 78 -23.30 1.59 -7.96
C LEU A 78 -23.45 0.71 -9.20
N LYS A 79 -24.27 1.20 -10.14
CA LYS A 79 -24.31 0.68 -11.51
C LYS A 79 -23.35 1.53 -12.34
N LEU A 80 -22.26 0.93 -12.78
CA LEU A 80 -21.25 1.62 -13.59
C LEU A 80 -21.64 1.63 -15.07
N SER A 81 -21.27 2.69 -15.78
CA SER A 81 -21.17 2.67 -17.24
C SER A 81 -19.94 1.84 -17.68
N SER A 82 -19.90 1.44 -18.95
CA SER A 82 -18.72 0.73 -19.49
C SER A 82 -17.46 1.60 -19.46
N GLU A 83 -17.60 2.92 -19.62
CA GLU A 83 -16.48 3.88 -19.52
C GLU A 83 -15.97 3.99 -18.08
N GLN A 84 -16.87 4.08 -17.10
CA GLN A 84 -16.50 4.10 -15.67
C GLN A 84 -15.85 2.79 -15.25
N GLU A 85 -16.37 1.64 -15.71
CA GLU A 85 -15.76 0.35 -15.42
C GLU A 85 -14.37 0.21 -16.04
N ALA A 86 -14.19 0.64 -17.30
CA ALA A 86 -12.89 0.64 -17.97
C ALA A 86 -11.89 1.58 -17.27
N GLY A 87 -12.31 2.80 -16.94
CA GLY A 87 -11.49 3.78 -16.23
C GLY A 87 -11.05 3.29 -14.86
N LEU A 88 -11.95 2.65 -14.10
CA LEU A 88 -11.61 2.04 -12.80
C LEU A 88 -10.68 0.84 -12.94
N LYS A 89 -10.82 0.03 -14.00
CA LYS A 89 -9.88 -1.06 -14.28
C LYS A 89 -8.49 -0.53 -14.59
N ASP A 90 -8.40 0.51 -15.41
CA ASP A 90 -7.12 1.17 -15.74
C ASP A 90 -6.48 1.81 -14.50
N LEU A 91 -7.26 2.57 -13.73
CA LEU A 91 -6.84 3.21 -12.47
C LEU A 91 -6.19 2.19 -11.52
N LEU A 92 -6.77 1.00 -11.42
CA LEU A 92 -6.34 -0.05 -10.48
C LEU A 92 -5.34 -1.05 -11.08
N GLY A 93 -4.80 -0.81 -12.28
CA GLY A 93 -3.80 -1.69 -12.91
C GLY A 93 -4.36 -3.00 -13.51
N PHE A 94 -5.67 -3.08 -13.74
CA PHE A 94 -6.37 -4.25 -14.30
C PHE A 94 -6.93 -4.02 -15.71
N GLY A 95 -6.47 -3.01 -16.45
CA GLY A 95 -7.03 -2.62 -17.76
C GLY A 95 -7.09 -3.77 -18.79
N ASN A 96 -6.11 -4.68 -18.76
CA ASN A 96 -6.04 -5.84 -19.66
C ASN A 96 -6.47 -7.16 -19.00
N GLU A 97 -6.92 -7.12 -17.74
CA GLU A 97 -7.18 -8.31 -16.95
C GLU A 97 -8.67 -8.67 -16.93
N SER A 98 -8.95 -9.98 -16.88
CA SER A 98 -10.32 -10.48 -16.74
C SER A 98 -10.79 -10.45 -15.29
N VAL A 99 -11.04 -9.25 -14.77
CA VAL A 99 -11.55 -9.01 -13.41
C VAL A 99 -12.96 -8.42 -13.42
N SER A 100 -13.69 -8.66 -12.33
CA SER A 100 -14.99 -8.05 -12.05
C SER A 100 -14.84 -6.92 -11.04
N LEU A 101 -15.53 -5.81 -11.28
CA LEU A 101 -15.58 -4.67 -10.37
C LEU A 101 -16.94 -4.56 -9.69
N LYS A 102 -16.91 -4.16 -8.42
CA LYS A 102 -18.09 -3.78 -7.64
C LYS A 102 -17.77 -2.56 -6.80
N VAL A 103 -18.50 -1.46 -7.00
CA VAL A 103 -18.32 -0.24 -6.21
C VAL A 103 -19.38 -0.16 -5.12
N LEU A 104 -18.94 0.04 -3.89
CA LEU A 104 -19.79 0.26 -2.72
C LEU A 104 -19.96 1.77 -2.53
N ASP A 105 -21.19 2.24 -2.72
CA ASP A 105 -21.63 3.62 -2.53
C ASP A 105 -21.72 3.93 -1.03
N LYS A 106 -20.62 4.46 -0.47
CA LYS A 106 -20.51 4.67 0.99
C LYS A 106 -21.28 5.89 1.45
N GLN A 107 -21.36 6.89 0.59
CA GLN A 107 -21.94 8.21 0.80
C GLN A 107 -23.42 8.27 0.39
N ARG A 108 -23.91 7.29 -0.38
CA ARG A 108 -25.30 7.13 -0.84
C ARG A 108 -25.75 8.24 -1.79
N ASP A 109 -24.83 8.81 -2.54
CA ASP A 109 -25.11 9.86 -3.54
C ASP A 109 -25.53 9.28 -4.90
N LYS A 110 -25.33 7.97 -5.11
CA LYS A 110 -25.58 7.25 -6.37
C LYS A 110 -24.67 7.70 -7.51
N GLU A 111 -23.58 8.38 -7.19
CA GLU A 111 -22.56 8.84 -8.13
C GLU A 111 -21.23 8.17 -7.79
N LEU A 112 -20.35 8.02 -8.78
CA LEU A 112 -19.00 7.54 -8.53
C LEU A 112 -18.20 8.71 -7.95
N SER A 113 -17.93 8.69 -6.65
CA SER A 113 -17.33 9.83 -5.96
C SER A 113 -16.30 9.41 -4.90
N ALA A 114 -15.56 10.38 -4.38
CA ALA A 114 -14.50 10.13 -3.41
C ALA A 114 -15.11 9.55 -2.11
N GLY A 115 -14.49 8.50 -1.57
CA GLY A 115 -14.98 7.72 -0.44
C GLY A 115 -15.69 6.42 -0.83
N ASP A 116 -16.04 6.26 -2.11
CA ASP A 116 -16.51 4.99 -2.64
C ASP A 116 -15.46 3.89 -2.53
N VAL A 117 -15.93 2.66 -2.32
CA VAL A 117 -15.02 1.52 -2.20
C VAL A 117 -15.18 0.58 -3.40
N VAL A 118 -14.17 0.54 -4.25
CA VAL A 118 -14.05 -0.40 -5.36
C VAL A 118 -13.56 -1.75 -4.81
N VAL A 119 -14.27 -2.82 -5.16
CA VAL A 119 -13.90 -4.19 -4.85
C VAL A 119 -13.61 -4.91 -6.17
N VAL A 120 -12.38 -5.39 -6.31
CA VAL A 120 -11.92 -6.16 -7.47
C VAL A 120 -11.98 -7.64 -7.12
N SER A 121 -12.64 -8.43 -7.96
CA SER A 121 -12.73 -9.89 -7.79
C SER A 121 -12.30 -10.61 -9.06
N GLY A 122 -11.61 -11.75 -8.91
CA GLY A 122 -11.08 -12.49 -10.04
C GLY A 122 -10.14 -13.63 -9.65
N GLY A 123 -9.31 -14.04 -10.61
CA GLY A 123 -8.34 -15.12 -10.45
C GLY A 123 -8.98 -16.52 -10.36
N ILE A 124 -8.14 -17.54 -10.14
CA ILE A 124 -8.53 -18.97 -10.17
C ILE A 124 -9.65 -19.30 -9.17
N ARG A 125 -9.70 -18.58 -8.04
CA ARG A 125 -10.69 -18.79 -6.97
C ARG A 125 -11.92 -17.87 -7.09
N GLY A 126 -11.91 -16.89 -8.00
CA GLY A 126 -13.00 -15.94 -8.19
C GLY A 126 -13.31 -15.04 -6.97
N GLY A 127 -12.37 -14.93 -6.03
CA GLY A 127 -12.54 -14.16 -4.79
C GLY A 127 -12.14 -12.69 -4.93
N GLU A 128 -12.32 -11.91 -3.87
CA GLU A 128 -11.77 -10.55 -3.75
C GLU A 128 -10.24 -10.62 -3.79
N ILE A 129 -9.64 -9.82 -4.68
CA ILE A 129 -8.19 -9.73 -4.85
C ILE A 129 -7.65 -8.36 -4.48
N ALA A 130 -8.47 -7.31 -4.58
CA ALA A 130 -8.10 -5.96 -4.19
C ALA A 130 -9.33 -5.16 -3.74
N ARG A 131 -9.07 -4.16 -2.91
CA ARG A 131 -10.04 -3.18 -2.44
C ARG A 131 -9.40 -1.81 -2.39
N HIS A 132 -10.03 -0.84 -3.02
CA HIS A 132 -9.54 0.53 -3.08
C HIS A 132 -10.63 1.51 -2.64
N THR A 133 -10.28 2.51 -1.84
CA THR A 133 -11.20 3.60 -1.49
C THR A 133 -10.83 4.80 -2.35
N LEU A 134 -11.75 5.25 -3.20
CA LEU A 134 -11.49 6.33 -4.15
C LEU A 134 -11.16 7.62 -3.41
N SER A 135 -10.02 8.19 -3.74
CA SER A 135 -9.63 9.54 -3.35
C SER A 135 -10.25 10.59 -4.29
N GLN A 136 -10.10 11.87 -3.96
CA GLN A 136 -10.49 12.94 -4.90
C GLN A 136 -9.63 12.90 -6.17
N GLN A 137 -8.34 12.58 -6.04
CA GLN A 137 -7.42 12.47 -7.17
C GLN A 137 -7.85 11.37 -8.15
N ASP A 138 -8.35 10.23 -7.63
CA ASP A 138 -8.89 9.16 -8.48
C ASP A 138 -10.08 9.64 -9.30
N ILE A 139 -11.01 10.37 -8.67
CA ILE A 139 -12.18 10.94 -9.34
C ILE A 139 -11.76 11.97 -10.39
N ASP A 140 -10.82 12.85 -10.07
CA ASP A 140 -10.31 13.84 -11.00
C ASP A 140 -9.66 13.17 -12.22
N ARG A 141 -8.88 12.10 -12.01
CA ARG A 141 -8.30 11.29 -13.10
C ARG A 141 -9.38 10.62 -13.96
N LEU A 142 -10.36 9.98 -13.34
CA LEU A 142 -11.48 9.35 -14.06
C LEU A 142 -12.29 10.36 -14.90
N ASN A 143 -12.34 11.61 -14.46
CA ASN A 143 -12.98 12.71 -15.16
C ASN A 143 -12.07 13.44 -16.18
N GLY A 144 -10.79 13.04 -16.29
CA GLY A 144 -9.82 13.70 -17.17
C GLY A 144 -9.32 15.06 -16.68
N ASN A 145 -9.46 15.36 -15.38
CA ASN A 145 -9.12 16.62 -14.73
C ASN A 145 -7.88 16.50 -13.80
N ALA A 146 -7.01 15.51 -13.99
CA ALA A 146 -5.82 15.35 -13.16
C ALA A 146 -4.95 16.63 -13.19
N SER A 147 -4.55 17.12 -12.02
CA SER A 147 -3.73 18.31 -11.86
C SER A 147 -2.42 17.98 -11.15
N LEU A 148 -1.34 18.66 -11.55
CA LEU A 148 -0.04 18.53 -10.89
C LEU A 148 -0.01 19.26 -9.55
N PRO A 149 0.73 18.75 -8.54
CA PRO A 149 0.93 19.46 -7.29
C PRO A 149 1.56 20.85 -7.49
N GLN A 150 1.14 21.83 -6.69
CA GLN A 150 1.64 23.20 -6.84
C GLN A 150 3.14 23.31 -6.54
N ASP A 151 3.62 22.56 -5.55
CA ASP A 151 5.04 22.49 -5.21
C ASP A 151 5.89 21.89 -6.35
N PHE A 152 5.37 20.91 -7.09
CA PHE A 152 6.00 20.42 -8.33
C PHE A 152 6.14 21.56 -9.36
N LEU A 153 5.05 22.28 -9.63
CA LEU A 153 5.03 23.37 -10.63
C LEU A 153 6.02 24.49 -10.26
N ASP A 154 5.99 24.92 -9.00
CA ASP A 154 6.86 25.99 -8.50
C ASP A 154 8.34 25.61 -8.59
N ASN A 155 8.69 24.37 -8.26
CA ASN A 155 10.07 23.91 -8.27
C ASN A 155 10.59 23.60 -9.68
N ARG A 156 9.73 23.09 -10.59
CA ARG A 156 10.06 23.00 -12.01
C ARG A 156 10.38 24.37 -12.61
N ALA A 157 9.57 25.38 -12.31
CA ALA A 157 9.81 26.75 -12.78
C ALA A 157 11.12 27.34 -12.23
N LYS A 158 11.45 27.10 -10.95
CA LYS A 158 12.75 27.49 -10.37
C LYS A 158 13.92 26.82 -11.10
N TRP A 159 13.80 25.53 -11.37
CA TRP A 159 14.82 24.77 -12.09
C TRP A 159 15.01 25.30 -13.51
N GLU A 160 13.92 25.48 -14.26
CA GLU A 160 13.97 26.02 -15.63
C GLU A 160 14.62 27.40 -15.68
N ALA A 161 14.29 28.28 -14.73
CA ALA A 161 14.94 29.58 -14.59
C ALA A 161 16.45 29.43 -14.32
N ALA A 162 16.85 28.55 -13.40
CA ALA A 162 18.25 28.31 -13.06
C ALA A 162 19.05 27.67 -14.20
N ALA A 163 18.45 26.72 -14.92
CA ALA A 163 19.06 25.98 -16.02
C ALA A 163 19.24 26.87 -17.27
N SER A 164 18.30 27.79 -17.54
CA SER A 164 18.39 28.73 -18.66
C SER A 164 19.63 29.63 -18.65
N GLN A 165 20.27 29.78 -17.48
CA GLN A 165 21.46 30.61 -17.27
C GLN A 165 22.76 29.81 -17.33
N ALA A 166 22.70 28.48 -17.51
CA ALA A 166 23.85 27.59 -17.49
C ALA A 166 24.14 27.05 -18.90
N GLN A 167 25.42 26.94 -19.27
CA GLN A 167 25.84 26.27 -20.49
C GLN A 167 25.82 24.73 -20.33
N SER A 168 26.19 24.27 -19.14
CA SER A 168 26.09 22.88 -18.71
C SER A 168 25.84 22.79 -17.21
N THR A 169 25.31 21.67 -16.78
CA THR A 169 25.08 21.35 -15.37
C THR A 169 25.72 20.00 -15.06
N ALA A 170 26.38 19.89 -13.91
CA ALA A 170 26.87 18.63 -13.39
C ALA A 170 26.29 18.37 -12.00
N TYR A 171 25.93 17.12 -11.70
CA TYR A 171 25.35 16.72 -10.40
C TYR A 171 25.68 15.27 -10.08
N ILE A 172 25.54 14.89 -8.81
CA ILE A 172 25.66 13.49 -8.38
C ILE A 172 24.27 12.91 -8.22
N ALA A 173 23.97 11.88 -9.00
CA ALA A 173 22.74 11.09 -8.89
C ALA A 173 23.05 9.69 -8.34
N GLN A 174 22.16 9.16 -7.50
CA GLN A 174 22.29 7.81 -6.95
C GLN A 174 20.92 7.16 -6.83
N ASN A 175 20.75 6.00 -7.48
CA ASN A 175 19.56 5.19 -7.34
C ASN A 175 19.61 4.35 -6.06
N SER A 176 18.45 4.13 -5.45
CA SER A 176 18.26 3.24 -4.31
C SER A 176 17.32 2.11 -4.73
N CYS A 177 17.88 0.98 -5.15
CA CYS A 177 17.14 -0.19 -5.60
C CYS A 177 17.89 -1.48 -5.23
N PHE A 178 17.20 -2.63 -5.26
CA PHE A 178 17.82 -3.95 -5.12
C PHE A 178 18.47 -4.40 -6.44
N CYS A 179 19.39 -3.58 -6.94
CA CYS A 179 20.10 -3.77 -8.20
C CYS A 179 21.56 -4.20 -7.95
N PRO A 180 22.28 -4.72 -8.96
CA PRO A 180 23.72 -4.90 -8.88
C PRO A 180 24.44 -3.60 -8.46
N PRO A 181 25.57 -3.69 -7.75
CA PRO A 181 26.27 -2.52 -7.21
C PRO A 181 26.51 -1.40 -8.22
N ASP A 182 26.86 -1.74 -9.46
CA ASP A 182 27.14 -0.77 -10.52
C ASP A 182 25.97 0.19 -10.82
N TYR A 183 24.72 -0.21 -10.58
CA TYR A 183 23.54 0.65 -10.78
C TYR A 183 23.20 1.56 -9.60
N THR A 184 23.75 1.26 -8.41
CA THR A 184 23.47 1.98 -7.16
C THR A 184 24.66 2.82 -6.69
N ARG A 185 25.77 2.77 -7.42
CA ARG A 185 26.92 3.66 -7.19
C ARG A 185 26.53 5.10 -7.51
N PRO A 186 27.03 6.08 -6.75
CA PRO A 186 26.82 7.49 -7.08
C PRO A 186 27.51 7.82 -8.40
N MET A 187 26.80 8.48 -9.30
CA MET A 187 27.30 8.86 -10.63
C MET A 187 27.31 10.38 -10.74
N ARG A 188 28.46 10.95 -11.12
CA ARG A 188 28.54 12.33 -11.57
C ARG A 188 28.07 12.38 -13.03
N ILE A 189 26.93 13.02 -13.25
CA ILE A 189 26.31 13.22 -14.56
C ILE A 189 26.55 14.67 -14.97
N THR A 190 26.97 14.88 -16.22
CA THR A 190 27.05 16.20 -16.82
C THR A 190 26.12 16.27 -18.02
N GLU A 191 25.22 17.26 -18.02
CA GLU A 191 24.26 17.50 -19.09
C GLU A 191 24.44 18.89 -19.70
N SER A 192 24.14 18.99 -21.00
CA SER A 192 24.12 20.25 -21.75
C SER A 192 23.07 20.16 -22.84
N ASN A 193 22.29 21.23 -23.02
CA ASN A 193 21.23 21.32 -24.04
C ASN A 193 20.27 20.11 -24.01
N GLY A 194 19.87 19.67 -22.82
CA GLY A 194 18.95 18.54 -22.63
C GLY A 194 19.55 17.17 -22.97
N ASN A 195 20.89 17.03 -23.02
CA ASN A 195 21.56 15.77 -23.30
C ASN A 195 22.63 15.47 -22.27
N ILE A 196 22.77 14.20 -21.87
CA ILE A 196 23.88 13.74 -21.03
C ILE A 196 25.16 13.62 -21.87
N ILE A 197 26.08 14.57 -21.67
CA ILE A 197 27.35 14.62 -22.40
C ILE A 197 28.44 13.78 -21.75
N ASP A 198 28.39 13.61 -20.41
CA ASP A 198 29.35 12.80 -19.67
C ASP A 198 28.72 12.14 -18.44
N ALA A 199 29.24 10.96 -18.07
CA ALA A 199 28.84 10.22 -16.88
C ALA A 199 30.01 9.40 -16.34
N THR A 200 30.37 9.64 -15.08
CA THR A 200 31.45 8.92 -14.36
C THR A 200 30.96 8.47 -12.99
N TYR A 201 31.51 7.39 -12.46
CA TYR A 201 31.27 7.03 -11.08
C TYR A 201 31.95 8.04 -10.15
N ALA A 202 31.21 8.61 -9.21
CA ALA A 202 31.71 9.69 -8.35
C ALA A 202 32.77 9.21 -7.33
N ASP A 203 32.85 7.91 -7.06
CA ASP A 203 33.80 7.28 -6.14
C ASP A 203 35.16 6.97 -6.79
N THR A 204 35.19 6.58 -8.07
CA THR A 204 36.43 6.18 -8.78
C THR A 204 36.82 7.11 -9.92
N GLY A 205 35.90 7.89 -10.46
CA GLY A 205 36.08 8.70 -11.68
C GLY A 205 36.07 7.89 -12.97
N GLU A 206 35.83 6.58 -12.90
CA GLU A 206 35.73 5.72 -14.08
C GLU A 206 34.47 6.07 -14.89
N THR A 207 34.58 6.00 -16.21
CA THR A 207 33.43 6.18 -17.10
C THR A 207 32.34 5.16 -16.81
N VAL A 208 31.10 5.62 -16.69
CA VAL A 208 29.94 4.74 -16.55
C VAL A 208 29.78 3.92 -17.85
N PRO A 209 29.68 2.58 -17.78
CA PRO A 209 29.48 1.74 -18.95
C PRO A 209 28.23 2.12 -19.75
N SER A 210 28.25 1.95 -21.07
CA SER A 210 27.15 2.37 -21.95
C SER A 210 25.81 1.75 -21.56
N TYR A 211 25.79 0.48 -21.18
CA TYR A 211 24.56 -0.23 -20.78
C TYR A 211 23.87 0.36 -19.53
N ILE A 212 24.59 1.14 -18.72
CA ILE A 212 24.04 1.91 -17.59
C ILE A 212 23.76 3.34 -18.04
N ARG A 213 24.70 3.94 -18.78
CA ARG A 213 24.59 5.32 -19.29
C ARG A 213 23.31 5.53 -20.10
N ASP A 214 22.91 4.55 -20.91
CA ASP A 214 21.73 4.62 -21.77
C ASP A 214 20.41 4.70 -20.99
N GLY A 215 20.42 4.32 -19.70
CA GLY A 215 19.27 4.42 -18.80
C GLY A 215 19.29 5.64 -17.87
N LEU A 216 20.29 6.52 -18.00
CA LEU A 216 20.35 7.74 -17.20
C LEU A 216 19.39 8.79 -17.75
N LEU A 217 18.76 9.53 -16.83
CA LEU A 217 17.84 10.61 -17.14
C LEU A 217 18.50 11.95 -16.80
N THR A 218 18.32 12.92 -17.69
CA THR A 218 18.60 14.33 -17.45
C THR A 218 17.69 14.89 -16.35
N MET A 219 18.00 16.07 -15.83
CA MET A 219 17.16 16.70 -14.82
C MET A 219 15.74 16.96 -15.33
N ASN A 220 15.58 17.36 -16.59
CA ASN A 220 14.25 17.58 -17.18
C ASN A 220 13.47 16.26 -17.32
N GLU A 221 14.13 15.19 -17.76
CA GLU A 221 13.50 13.86 -17.83
C GLU A 221 13.12 13.33 -16.44
N ARG A 222 13.84 13.71 -15.37
CA ARG A 222 13.43 13.43 -13.99
C ARG A 222 12.16 14.19 -13.60
N PHE A 223 11.99 15.44 -14.03
CA PHE A 223 10.72 16.16 -13.87
C PHE A 223 9.59 15.52 -14.68
N ASP A 224 9.86 15.09 -15.90
CA ASP A 224 8.86 14.41 -16.73
C ASP A 224 8.44 13.07 -16.12
N GLN A 225 9.36 12.33 -15.51
CA GLN A 225 9.05 11.11 -14.73
C GLN A 225 8.14 11.40 -13.53
N LEU A 226 8.34 12.52 -12.84
CA LEU A 226 7.49 12.94 -11.72
C LEU A 226 6.10 13.38 -12.21
N GLU A 227 6.04 14.17 -13.29
CA GLU A 227 4.79 14.56 -13.93
C GLU A 227 3.99 13.32 -14.35
N GLU A 228 4.64 12.36 -15.02
CA GLU A 228 4.03 11.09 -15.38
C GLU A 228 3.50 10.36 -14.14
N ALA A 229 4.28 10.26 -13.05
CA ALA A 229 3.84 9.61 -11.82
C ALA A 229 2.58 10.26 -11.22
N TYR A 230 2.51 11.60 -11.21
CA TYR A 230 1.32 12.31 -10.72
C TYR A 230 0.10 12.10 -11.64
N LEU A 231 0.30 12.23 -12.95
CA LEU A 231 -0.79 12.12 -13.93
C LEU A 231 -1.27 10.68 -14.13
N SER A 232 -0.38 9.70 -14.00
CA SER A 232 -0.69 8.28 -14.02
C SER A 232 -1.24 7.78 -12.67
N GLY A 233 -1.40 8.65 -11.68
CA GLY A 233 -1.95 8.31 -10.36
C GLY A 233 -1.13 7.28 -9.61
N ALA A 234 0.19 7.46 -9.53
CA ALA A 234 1.04 6.67 -8.64
C ALA A 234 0.50 6.71 -7.21
N ASP A 235 0.44 5.54 -6.55
CA ASP A 235 -0.10 5.39 -5.19
C ASP A 235 0.64 6.27 -4.16
N ARG A 236 1.94 6.51 -4.36
CA ARG A 236 2.70 7.47 -3.57
C ARG A 236 3.80 8.14 -4.38
N VAL A 237 3.91 9.46 -4.21
CA VAL A 237 5.02 10.26 -4.74
C VAL A 237 5.53 11.17 -3.63
N ASP A 238 6.71 10.87 -3.12
CA ASP A 238 7.41 11.71 -2.14
C ASP A 238 8.60 12.38 -2.82
N VAL A 239 8.64 13.70 -2.81
CA VAL A 239 9.73 14.48 -3.38
C VAL A 239 10.22 15.52 -2.39
N SER A 240 11.52 15.59 -2.20
CA SER A 240 12.19 16.75 -1.63
C SER A 240 12.86 17.53 -2.75
N TYR A 241 12.69 18.85 -2.75
CA TYR A 241 13.32 19.74 -3.71
C TYR A 241 14.44 20.54 -3.06
N ASP A 242 15.46 20.88 -3.85
CA ASP A 242 16.43 21.89 -3.44
C ASP A 242 15.75 23.26 -3.30
N ALA A 243 15.99 23.93 -2.17
CA ALA A 243 15.29 25.17 -1.84
C ALA A 243 15.64 26.34 -2.76
N GLN A 244 16.86 26.35 -3.31
CA GLN A 244 17.39 27.46 -4.10
C GLN A 244 17.15 27.26 -5.60
N LEU A 245 17.42 26.06 -6.10
CA LEU A 245 17.45 25.73 -7.52
C LEU A 245 16.24 24.90 -7.96
N GLY A 246 15.45 24.36 -7.02
CA GLY A 246 14.19 23.67 -7.32
C GLY A 246 14.33 22.27 -7.91
N TYR A 247 15.53 21.74 -8.13
CA TYR A 247 15.68 20.37 -8.65
C TYR A 247 15.26 19.33 -7.58
N PRO A 248 14.73 18.16 -7.98
CA PRO A 248 14.40 17.08 -7.04
C PRO A 248 15.67 16.52 -6.39
N SER A 249 15.85 16.72 -5.09
CA SER A 249 17.01 16.26 -4.32
C SER A 249 16.85 14.86 -3.74
N SER A 250 15.60 14.43 -3.51
CA SER A 250 15.27 13.05 -3.15
C SER A 250 13.88 12.71 -3.69
N VAL A 251 13.75 11.53 -4.28
CA VAL A 251 12.51 11.04 -4.88
C VAL A 251 12.25 9.61 -4.43
N TYR A 252 10.98 9.35 -4.11
CA TYR A 252 10.41 8.02 -3.97
C TYR A 252 9.05 8.00 -4.68
N ILE A 253 8.89 7.08 -5.62
CA ILE A 253 7.65 6.84 -6.36
C ILE A 253 7.28 5.37 -6.15
N ASP A 254 6.06 5.13 -5.71
CA ASP A 254 5.38 3.84 -5.66
C ASP A 254 4.18 3.98 -6.60
N ARG A 255 4.26 3.34 -7.78
CA ARG A 255 3.18 3.38 -8.78
C ARG A 255 1.96 2.62 -8.28
N SER A 256 2.17 1.48 -7.62
CA SER A 256 1.10 0.70 -7.03
C SER A 256 1.54 -0.06 -5.78
N PHE A 257 0.89 0.22 -4.66
CA PHE A 257 1.07 -0.42 -3.36
C PHE A 257 0.89 -1.95 -3.41
N MET A 258 0.18 -2.45 -4.42
CA MET A 258 -0.11 -3.87 -4.61
C MET A 258 0.94 -4.59 -5.49
N MET A 259 1.89 -3.86 -6.08
CA MET A 259 2.92 -4.39 -6.97
C MET A 259 4.30 -4.24 -6.33
N ALA A 260 4.97 -5.36 -6.08
CA ALA A 260 6.33 -5.34 -5.55
C ALA A 260 7.36 -5.03 -6.64
N ASP A 261 8.46 -4.37 -6.22
CA ASP A 261 9.68 -4.15 -6.99
C ASP A 261 9.51 -3.20 -8.21
N GLU A 262 8.47 -2.37 -8.23
CA GLU A 262 8.28 -1.31 -9.23
C GLU A 262 8.73 0.07 -8.74
N GLU A 263 8.99 0.20 -7.44
CA GLU A 263 9.27 1.48 -6.79
C GLU A 263 10.54 2.13 -7.32
N ILE A 264 10.46 3.42 -7.58
CA ILE A 264 11.59 4.23 -8.04
C ILE A 264 12.07 5.08 -6.89
N SER A 265 13.34 4.92 -6.50
CA SER A 265 13.98 5.79 -5.52
C SER A 265 15.35 6.26 -5.96
N TYR A 266 15.61 7.56 -5.80
CA TYR A 266 16.92 8.15 -6.08
C TYR A 266 17.13 9.44 -5.29
N SER A 267 18.40 9.87 -5.25
CA SER A 267 18.81 11.17 -4.71
C SER A 267 19.68 11.92 -5.73
N ILE A 268 19.60 13.25 -5.68
CA ILE A 268 20.43 14.15 -6.49
C ILE A 268 21.02 15.21 -5.57
N LYS A 269 22.32 15.47 -5.71
CA LYS A 269 23.04 16.45 -4.88
C LYS A 269 24.21 17.08 -5.64
N ASP A 270 24.84 18.03 -4.98
CA ASP A 270 26.09 18.68 -5.42
C ASP A 270 25.98 19.23 -6.85
N LEU A 271 24.85 19.89 -7.13
CA LEU A 271 24.58 20.48 -8.45
C LEU A 271 25.45 21.71 -8.67
N GLU A 272 26.22 21.67 -9.75
CA GLU A 272 27.11 22.72 -10.22
C GLU A 272 26.67 23.16 -11.62
N ARG A 273 26.69 24.46 -11.88
CA ARG A 273 26.35 25.05 -13.17
C ARG A 273 27.59 25.73 -13.76
N ALA A 274 27.97 25.38 -14.97
CA ALA A 274 28.97 26.12 -15.73
C ALA A 274 28.32 27.33 -16.39
N SER A 275 28.89 28.51 -16.15
CA SER A 275 28.51 29.73 -16.86
C SER A 275 29.19 29.77 -18.23
N ALA A 276 28.56 30.44 -19.19
CA ALA A 276 29.15 30.76 -20.49
C ALA A 276 30.27 31.81 -20.37
#